data_AF-A0A0C2V8M6-F1
#
_entry.id   AF-A0A0C2V8M6-F1
#
_cell.length_a   1.000
_cell.length_b   1.000
_cell.length_c   1.000
_cell.angle_alpha   90.00
_cell.angle_beta   90.00
_cell.angle_gamma   90.00
#
_symmetry.space_group_name_H-M   'P 1'
#
loop_
_entity.id
_entity.type
_entity.pdbx_description
1 polymer ?
#
loop_
_entity_poly.entity_id
_entity_poly.type
_entity_poly.pdbx_seq_one_letter_code
_entity_poly.pdbx_strand_id
1 'polypeptide(L)'
;MDLLSYQLLLREKISDTLQIWYKEAEIPYDELYSFLHMITATALTIGMDECGKEALVAMEHIKDEAKQVWTRDEWAGHLSFLFDQDHGMPLFNK
;
A
#
# COMPACT_ATOMS: atom_id res chain seq x y z
N MET A 1 10.85 -5.66 21.33
CA MET A 1 9.82 -5.19 20.40
C MET A 1 9.01 -6.41 20.00
N ASP A 2 7.69 -6.39 20.20
CA ASP A 2 6.83 -7.54 19.95
C ASP A 2 6.20 -7.51 18.54
N LEU A 3 5.57 -8.61 18.13
CA LEU A 3 4.94 -8.74 16.82
C LEU A 3 3.92 -7.63 16.54
N LEU A 4 3.13 -7.27 17.55
CA LEU A 4 2.11 -6.22 17.46
C LEU A 4 2.74 -4.85 17.16
N SER A 5 3.87 -4.54 17.80
CA SER A 5 4.64 -3.32 17.56
C SER A 5 5.11 -3.24 16.11
N TYR A 6 5.58 -4.35 15.52
CA TYR A 6 5.99 -4.37 14.11
C TYR A 6 4.81 -4.17 13.16
N GLN A 7 3.65 -4.75 13.48
CA GLN A 7 2.43 -4.54 12.70
C GLN A 7 1.99 -3.08 12.74
N LEU A 8 2.04 -2.44 13.92
CA LEU A 8 1.72 -1.01 14.05
C LEU A 8 2.68 -0.13 13.24
N LEU A 9 3.99 -0.40 13.28
CA LEU A 9 4.98 0.36 12.50
C LEU A 9 4.74 0.24 10.99
N LEU A 10 4.34 -0.94 10.49
CA LEU A 10 3.99 -1.09 9.08
C LEU A 10 2.74 -0.27 8.73
N ARG A 11 1.73 -0.27 9.60
CA ARG A 11 0.48 0.50 9.41
C ARG A 11 0.74 2.01 9.40
N GLU A 12 1.56 2.50 10.32
CA GLU A 12 1.99 3.90 10.37
C GLU A 12 2.71 4.29 9.07
N LYS A 13 3.68 3.49 8.64
CA LYS A 13 4.43 3.74 7.39
C LYS A 13 3.53 3.78 6.16
N ILE A 14 2.54 2.88 6.08
CA ILE A 14 1.53 2.87 5.02
C ILE A 14 0.73 4.18 5.07
N SER A 15 0.19 4.52 6.25
CA SER A 15 -0.61 5.73 6.44
C SER A 15 0.15 7.00 6.04
N ASP A 16 1.40 7.15 6.50
CA ASP A 16 2.24 8.31 6.21
C ASP A 16 2.51 8.46 4.70
N THR A 17 2.79 7.34 4.03
CA THR A 17 3.04 7.34 2.58
C THR A 17 1.79 7.77 1.81
N LEU A 18 0.63 7.24 2.18
CA LEU A 18 -0.65 7.60 1.55
C LEU A 18 -1.00 9.08 1.80
N GLN A 19 -0.75 9.61 2.99
CA GLN A 19 -0.96 11.03 3.29
C GLN A 19 -0.08 11.97 2.46
N ILE A 20 1.15 11.54 2.13
CA ILE A 20 2.03 12.27 1.22
C ILE A 20 1.45 12.22 -0.20
N TRP A 21 1.16 11.03 -0.72
CA TRP A 21 0.63 10.85 -2.07
C TRP A 21 -0.73 11.51 -2.30
N TYR A 22 -1.56 11.66 -1.26
CA TYR A 22 -2.81 12.41 -1.36
C TYR A 22 -2.64 13.91 -1.66
N LYS A 23 -1.44 14.46 -1.42
CA LYS A 23 -1.10 15.86 -1.73
C LYS A 23 -0.41 16.00 -3.09
N GLU A 24 0.06 14.90 -3.66
CA GLU A 24 0.70 14.88 -4.97
C GLU A 24 -0.34 14.72 -6.08
N ALA A 25 -0.07 15.32 -7.25
CA ALA A 25 -0.94 15.16 -8.41
C ALA A 25 -0.77 13.76 -9.03
N GLU A 26 0.47 13.29 -9.10
CA GLU A 26 0.88 12.04 -9.72
C GLU A 26 2.08 11.47 -8.96
N ILE A 27 2.21 10.14 -8.94
CA ILE A 27 3.38 9.44 -8.39
C ILE A 27 4.07 8.62 -9.48
N PRO A 28 5.41 8.48 -9.46
CA PRO A 28 6.13 7.61 -10.38
C PRO A 28 5.76 6.13 -10.21
N TYR A 29 5.85 5.36 -11.29
CA TYR A 29 5.70 3.89 -11.27
C TYR A 29 6.62 3.24 -10.21
N ASP A 30 7.88 3.66 -10.16
CA ASP A 30 8.87 3.09 -9.25
C ASP A 30 8.50 3.30 -7.78
N GLU A 31 7.80 4.40 -7.45
CA GLU A 31 7.30 4.64 -6.09
C GLU A 31 6.19 3.65 -5.71
N LEU A 32 5.18 3.49 -6.58
CA LEU A 32 4.09 2.54 -6.33
C LEU A 32 4.60 1.10 -6.25
N TYR A 33 5.48 0.72 -7.17
CA TYR A 33 6.09 -0.61 -7.19
C TYR A 33 6.92 -0.88 -5.95
N SER A 34 7.80 0.06 -5.56
CA SER A 34 8.64 -0.08 -4.36
C SER A 34 7.80 -0.13 -3.08
N PHE A 35 6.71 0.63 -3.04
CA PHE A 35 5.78 0.61 -1.92
C PHE A 35 5.08 -0.75 -1.77
N LEU A 36 4.52 -1.29 -2.84
CA LEU A 36 3.90 -2.62 -2.86
C LEU A 36 4.89 -3.73 -2.52
N HIS A 37 6.12 -3.65 -3.05
CA HIS A 37 7.20 -4.58 -2.72
C HIS A 37 7.52 -4.54 -1.21
N MET A 38 7.61 -3.35 -0.64
CA MET A 38 7.88 -3.15 0.79
C MET A 38 6.75 -3.67 1.69
N ILE A 39 5.49 -3.47 1.31
CA ILE A 39 4.34 -4.06 1.99
C ILE A 39 4.41 -5.58 1.92
N THR A 40 4.59 -6.15 0.72
CA THR A 40 4.68 -7.59 0.50
C THR A 40 5.77 -8.22 1.38
N ALA A 41 7.00 -7.68 1.31
CA ALA A 41 8.14 -8.21 2.04
C ALA A 41 7.95 -8.09 3.56
N THR A 42 7.42 -6.96 4.05
CA THR A 42 7.28 -6.74 5.49
C THR A 42 6.10 -7.51 6.06
N ALA A 43 4.91 -7.40 5.44
CA ALA A 43 3.66 -7.98 5.93
C ALA A 43 3.74 -9.52 6.08
N LEU A 44 4.36 -10.21 5.12
CA LEU A 44 4.56 -11.66 5.17
C LEU A 44 5.47 -12.09 6.33
N THR A 45 6.40 -11.23 6.78
CA THR A 45 7.32 -11.56 7.88
C THR A 45 6.72 -11.31 9.27
N ILE A 46 5.69 -10.48 9.37
CA ILE A 46 5.09 -10.05 10.64
C ILE A 46 3.66 -10.59 10.84
N GLY A 47 3.29 -11.65 10.11
CA GLY A 47 1.99 -12.32 10.26
C GLY A 47 0.79 -11.52 9.74
N MET A 48 1.02 -10.62 8.77
CA MET A 48 -0.03 -9.91 8.03
C MET A 48 -0.19 -10.52 6.63
N ASP A 49 -0.36 -11.85 6.58
CA ASP A 49 -0.29 -12.64 5.34
C ASP A 49 -1.27 -12.21 4.24
N GLU A 50 -2.50 -11.84 4.62
CA GLU A 50 -3.54 -11.40 3.68
C GLU A 50 -3.12 -10.12 2.96
N CYS A 51 -2.77 -9.08 3.74
CA CYS A 51 -2.23 -7.81 3.22
C CYS A 51 -0.98 -8.02 2.35
N GLY A 52 -0.06 -8.91 2.77
CA GLY A 52 1.13 -9.22 1.99
C GLY A 52 0.82 -9.88 0.64
N LYS A 53 -0.17 -10.78 0.60
CA LYS A 53 -0.60 -11.44 -0.64
C LYS A 53 -1.34 -10.49 -1.57
N GLU A 54 -2.20 -9.63 -1.05
CA GLU A 54 -2.92 -8.62 -1.85
C GLU A 54 -1.96 -7.58 -2.44
N ALA A 55 -0.97 -7.14 -1.66
CA ALA A 55 0.10 -6.27 -2.15
C ALA A 55 0.90 -6.93 -3.28
N LEU A 56 1.19 -8.24 -3.18
CA LEU A 56 1.87 -8.98 -4.25
C LEU A 56 1.02 -9.05 -5.53
N VAL A 57 -0.28 -9.32 -5.40
CA VAL A 57 -1.21 -9.33 -6.54
C VAL A 57 -1.26 -7.96 -7.23
N ALA A 58 -1.40 -6.89 -6.44
CA ALA A 58 -1.37 -5.52 -6.97
C ALA A 58 -0.03 -5.19 -7.65
N MET A 59 1.09 -5.65 -7.08
CA MET A 59 2.43 -5.43 -7.64
C MET A 59 2.60 -6.10 -9.01
N GLU A 60 2.12 -7.32 -9.19
CA GLU A 60 2.18 -7.99 -10.49
C GLU A 60 1.21 -7.35 -11.50
N HIS A 61 0.03 -6.86 -11.07
CA HIS A 61 -0.87 -6.13 -11.97
C HIS A 61 -0.24 -4.85 -12.53
N ILE A 62 0.37 -4.01 -11.68
CA ILE A 62 0.95 -2.75 -12.15
C ILE A 62 2.15 -2.96 -13.09
N LYS A 63 2.87 -4.08 -12.95
CA LYS A 63 4.03 -4.43 -13.77
C LYS A 63 3.63 -4.73 -15.22
N ASP A 64 2.41 -5.21 -15.43
CA ASP A 64 1.83 -5.44 -16.75
C ASP A 64 1.27 -4.13 -17.36
N GLU A 65 1.09 -3.07 -16.55
CA GLU A 65 0.67 -1.77 -17.04
C GLU A 65 1.87 -0.94 -17.54
N ALA A 66 1.83 -0.55 -18.82
CA ALA A 66 2.87 0.28 -19.43
C ALA A 66 2.74 1.78 -19.05
N LYS A 67 2.69 2.08 -17.74
CA LYS A 67 2.59 3.43 -17.19
C LYS A 67 3.86 3.87 -16.49
N GLN A 68 4.18 5.16 -16.61
CA GLN A 68 5.34 5.79 -15.97
C GLN A 68 4.95 6.57 -14.71
N VAL A 69 3.71 7.08 -14.67
CA VAL A 69 3.15 7.84 -13.56
C VAL A 69 1.70 7.39 -13.31
N TRP A 70 1.24 7.63 -12.09
CA TRP A 70 -0.09 7.26 -11.62
C TRP A 70 -0.75 8.46 -10.96
N THR A 71 -1.92 8.83 -11.47
CA THR A 71 -2.81 9.78 -10.80
C THR A 71 -3.38 9.17 -9.52
N ARG A 72 -3.96 10.03 -8.68
CA ARG A 72 -4.63 9.63 -7.43
C ARG A 72 -5.59 8.47 -7.59
N ASP A 73 -6.51 8.55 -8.54
CA ASP A 73 -7.57 7.56 -8.70
C ASP A 73 -6.99 6.21 -9.15
N GLU A 74 -5.92 6.23 -9.94
CA GLU A 74 -5.32 5.02 -10.47
C GLU A 74 -4.51 4.28 -9.40
N TRP A 75 -3.64 4.95 -8.64
CA TRP A 75 -2.91 4.27 -7.56
C TRP A 75 -3.86 3.84 -6.43
N ALA A 76 -4.91 4.62 -6.14
CA ALA A 76 -5.87 4.26 -5.10
C ALA A 76 -6.65 2.99 -5.47
N GLY A 77 -6.95 2.77 -6.76
CA GLY A 77 -7.58 1.56 -7.25
C GLY A 77 -6.76 0.30 -6.96
N HIS A 78 -5.44 0.38 -7.18
CA HIS A 78 -4.50 -0.71 -6.89
C HIS A 78 -4.32 -1.00 -5.40
N LEU A 79 -4.58 0.01 -4.56
CA LEU A 79 -4.45 -0.08 -3.10
C LEU A 79 -5.78 -0.30 -2.39
N SER A 80 -6.84 -0.67 -3.10
CA SER A 80 -8.19 -0.89 -2.55
C SER A 80 -8.20 -1.81 -1.32
N PHE A 81 -7.30 -2.79 -1.26
CA PHE A 81 -7.13 -3.71 -0.14
C PHE A 81 -6.66 -3.06 1.18
N LEU A 82 -6.08 -1.85 1.12
CA LEU A 82 -5.68 -1.07 2.30
C LEU A 82 -6.83 -0.23 2.88
N PHE A 83 -7.98 -0.18 2.19
CA PHE A 83 -9.14 0.61 2.56
C PHE A 83 -10.32 -0.31 2.92
N ASP A 84 -11.02 0.00 4.01
CA ASP A 84 -12.22 -0.74 4.38
C ASP A 84 -13.38 -0.37 3.44
N GLN A 85 -14.17 -1.35 2.98
CA GLN A 85 -15.28 -1.20 2.03
C GLN A 85 -16.39 -0.24 2.52
N ASP A 86 -16.42 0.12 3.80
CA ASP A 86 -17.45 0.98 4.40
C ASP A 86 -17.05 2.46 4.58
N HIS A 87 -15.77 2.86 4.48
CA HIS A 87 -15.35 4.19 5.00
C HIS A 87 -14.45 5.06 4.10
N GLY A 88 -13.94 4.57 2.96
CA GLY A 88 -13.10 5.40 2.07
C GLY A 88 -11.85 6.01 2.75
N MET A 89 -11.43 5.41 3.87
CA MET A 89 -10.34 5.85 4.75
C MET A 89 -9.40 4.66 4.97
N PRO A 90 -8.09 4.88 5.18
CA PRO A 90 -7.15 3.81 5.49
C PRO A 90 -7.62 3.02 6.71
N LEU A 91 -7.45 1.69 6.70
CA LEU A 91 -7.79 0.75 7.79
C LEU A 91 -7.14 1.05 9.16
N PHE A 92 -6.37 2.14 9.27
CA PHE A 92 -5.44 2.43 10.36
C PHE A 92 -5.85 3.64 11.22
N ASN A 93 -7.01 4.23 10.99
CA ASN A 93 -7.53 5.38 11.74
C ASN A 93 -8.56 4.99 12.82
N LYS A 94 -8.16 4.13 13.77
CA LYS A 94 -8.91 3.94 15.04
C LYS A 94 -7.99 3.93 16.23
#